data_AF-A0A6J4QKJ5-F1
#
_entry.id   AF-A0A6J4QKJ5-F1
#
_cell.length_a   1.000
_cell.length_b   1.000
_cell.length_c   1.000
_cell.angle_alpha   90.00
_cell.angle_beta   90.00
_cell.angle_gamma   90.00
#
_symmetry.space_group_name_H-M   'P 1'
#
loop_
_entity.id
_entity.type
_entity.pdbx_description
1 polymer ?
#
loop_
_entity_poly.entity_id
_entity_poly.type
_entity_poly.pdbx_seq_one_letter_code
_entity_poly.pdbx_strand_id
1 'polypeptide(L)'
;MPVRNPEPLRTAALLLSLLRHHPRELLDRAAGYADLGLERLSGPTPTYETTTWEVALRDLDDPSGRVREVLEEPALGEIEGRTRRLLADIRAEDAFSQRWAADSLFARLNYLVCRLLEPEVVLETGVAYGVSSAFLLRALQENGRGTLHSVDLPPLRREYERYWGVAVPEGLRDGWCLHRGSSARILPDLLRKTGPLDLFVHDSLHTRRNMRREFETVWPHLRPGGVLLADDVERNPAFADLRQKSPALWRVVRDRERAPLHGKAAPVVFGIATK
;
A
#
# COMPACT_ATOMS: atom_id res chain seq x y z
N MET A 1 -15.56 -4.59 -9.72
CA MET A 1 -16.99 -4.17 -9.76
C MET A 1 -17.11 -2.75 -9.21
N PRO A 2 -17.82 -1.83 -9.88
CA PRO A 2 -17.84 -0.42 -9.51
C PRO A 2 -18.43 -0.24 -8.11
N VAL A 3 -17.83 0.68 -7.36
CA VAL A 3 -18.26 1.15 -6.04
C VAL A 3 -19.74 1.51 -6.11
N ARG A 4 -20.63 0.73 -5.45
CA ARG A 4 -21.95 1.26 -5.09
C ARG A 4 -21.70 2.25 -3.96
N ASN A 5 -21.54 3.50 -4.39
CA ASN A 5 -21.42 4.67 -3.54
C ASN A 5 -22.58 4.65 -2.53
N PRO A 6 -22.36 4.94 -1.23
CA PRO A 6 -23.48 5.40 -0.41
C PRO A 6 -24.12 6.56 -1.17
N GLU A 7 -25.45 6.57 -1.23
CA GLU A 7 -26.28 7.41 -2.12
C GLU A 7 -25.61 8.72 -2.56
N PRO A 8 -25.66 9.11 -3.86
CA PRO A 8 -24.96 10.30 -4.38
C PRO A 8 -25.11 11.55 -3.50
N LEU A 9 -26.28 11.72 -2.89
CA LEU A 9 -26.60 12.78 -1.93
C LEU A 9 -25.76 12.74 -0.64
N ARG A 10 -25.52 11.55 -0.07
CA ARG A 10 -24.67 11.37 1.12
C ARG A 10 -23.21 11.68 0.81
N THR A 11 -22.72 11.24 -0.35
CA THR A 11 -21.35 11.57 -0.80
C THR A 11 -21.20 13.07 -1.01
N ALA A 12 -22.18 13.72 -1.67
CA ALA A 12 -22.19 15.16 -1.85
C ALA A 12 -22.21 15.90 -0.50
N ALA A 13 -23.03 15.47 0.46
CA ALA A 13 -23.08 16.06 1.79
C ALA A 13 -21.75 15.94 2.55
N LEU A 14 -21.07 14.79 2.46
CA LEU A 14 -19.74 14.59 3.06
C LEU A 14 -18.66 15.43 2.37
N LEU A 15 -18.72 15.60 1.04
CA LEU A 15 -17.78 16.50 0.34
C LEU A 15 -18.03 17.97 0.71
N LEU A 16 -19.29 18.38 0.85
CA LEU A 16 -19.64 19.73 1.28
C LEU A 16 -19.20 20.02 2.71
N SER A 17 -19.21 19.03 3.62
CA SER A 17 -18.70 19.24 4.98
C SER A 17 -17.19 19.50 5.01
N LEU A 18 -16.43 18.97 4.04
CA LEU A 18 -15.00 19.25 3.92
C LEU A 18 -14.69 20.70 3.52
N LEU A 19 -15.60 21.43 2.86
CA LEU A 19 -15.37 22.83 2.47
C LEU A 19 -14.99 23.70 3.67
N ARG A 20 -15.59 23.44 4.83
CA ARG A 20 -15.41 24.26 6.04
C ARG A 20 -14.16 23.89 6.83
N HIS A 21 -13.76 22.63 6.82
CA HIS A 21 -12.72 22.11 7.73
C HIS A 21 -11.46 21.64 7.02
N HIS A 22 -11.56 21.13 5.80
CA HIS A 22 -10.45 20.57 5.02
C HIS A 22 -10.57 20.89 3.51
N PRO A 23 -10.51 22.17 3.11
CA PRO A 23 -10.73 22.56 1.70
C PRO A 23 -9.71 21.96 0.73
N ARG A 24 -8.47 21.73 1.18
CA ARG A 24 -7.44 21.04 0.37
C ARG A 24 -7.77 19.57 0.15
N GLU A 25 -8.38 18.90 1.12
CA GLU A 25 -8.83 17.52 0.99
C GLU A 25 -9.96 17.40 -0.03
N LEU A 26 -10.88 18.36 -0.07
CA LEU A 26 -11.91 18.40 -1.10
C LEU A 26 -11.31 18.46 -2.50
N LEU A 27 -10.30 19.30 -2.72
CA LEU A 27 -9.60 19.40 -4.00
C LEU A 27 -8.89 18.09 -4.36
N ASP A 28 -8.21 17.47 -3.39
CA ASP A 28 -7.56 16.17 -3.58
C ASP A 28 -8.58 15.09 -4.00
N ARG A 29 -9.73 15.03 -3.32
CA ARG A 29 -10.79 14.07 -3.65
C ARG A 29 -11.42 14.33 -5.01
N ALA A 30 -11.67 15.60 -5.34
CA ALA A 30 -12.20 15.97 -6.65
C ALA A 30 -11.23 15.56 -7.78
N ALA A 31 -9.93 15.80 -7.60
CA ALA A 31 -8.91 15.36 -8.54
C ALA A 31 -8.86 13.82 -8.66
N GLY A 32 -8.92 13.10 -7.54
CA GLY A 32 -8.96 11.63 -7.55
C GLY A 32 -10.21 11.06 -8.24
N TYR A 33 -11.38 11.66 -8.03
CA TYR A 33 -12.61 11.27 -8.74
C TYR A 33 -12.55 11.58 -10.24
N ALA A 34 -11.94 12.71 -10.63
CA ALA A 34 -11.71 13.02 -12.03
C ALA A 34 -10.78 11.99 -12.69
N ASP A 35 -9.68 11.62 -12.01
CA ASP A 35 -8.77 10.58 -12.49
C ASP A 35 -9.49 9.23 -12.64
N LEU A 36 -10.33 8.83 -11.66
CA LEU A 36 -11.17 7.63 -11.77
C LEU A 36 -12.15 7.68 -12.95
N GLY A 37 -12.71 8.86 -13.22
CA GLY A 37 -13.59 9.07 -14.37
C GLY A 37 -12.87 8.90 -15.70
N LEU A 38 -11.66 9.46 -15.81
CA LEU A 38 -10.79 9.34 -16.98
C LEU A 38 -10.26 7.91 -17.17
N GLU A 39 -9.97 7.19 -16.08
CA GLU A 39 -9.50 5.79 -16.15
C GLU A 39 -10.54 4.89 -16.82
N ARG A 40 -11.84 5.16 -16.67
CA ARG A 40 -12.91 4.41 -17.37
C ARG A 40 -12.87 4.56 -18.89
N LEU A 41 -12.20 5.59 -19.39
CA LEU A 41 -11.99 5.83 -20.82
C LEU A 41 -10.65 5.25 -21.31
N SER A 42 -9.85 4.68 -20.40
CA SER A 42 -8.53 4.15 -20.73
C SER A 42 -8.64 2.79 -21.43
N GLY A 43 -7.64 2.52 -22.28
CA GLY A 43 -7.55 1.30 -23.10
C GLY A 43 -7.32 0.02 -22.29
N PRO A 44 -7.11 -1.12 -22.98
CA PRO A 44 -7.03 -2.43 -22.34
C PRO A 44 -5.95 -2.48 -21.27
N THR A 45 -6.21 -3.24 -20.21
CA THR A 45 -5.25 -3.55 -19.15
C THR A 45 -3.98 -4.18 -19.73
N PRO A 46 -2.80 -3.83 -19.19
CA PRO A 46 -1.54 -4.41 -19.65
C PRO A 46 -1.55 -5.93 -19.47
N THR A 47 -0.93 -6.64 -20.44
CA THR A 47 -0.56 -8.04 -20.25
C THR A 47 0.85 -8.08 -19.70
N TYR A 48 0.99 -8.48 -18.44
CA TYR A 48 2.28 -8.71 -17.81
C TYR A 48 2.77 -10.13 -18.03
N GLU A 49 4.08 -10.30 -18.22
CA GLU A 49 4.72 -11.58 -17.89
C GLU A 49 4.72 -11.69 -16.37
N THR A 50 4.04 -12.71 -15.85
CA THR A 50 3.85 -12.89 -14.41
C THR A 50 4.63 -14.08 -13.89
N THR A 51 5.11 -14.00 -12.65
CA THR A 51 5.72 -15.09 -11.91
C THR A 51 4.87 -15.50 -10.70
N THR A 52 5.18 -16.64 -10.07
CA THR A 52 4.49 -17.07 -8.84
C THR A 52 5.19 -16.50 -7.60
N TRP A 53 4.50 -16.53 -6.46
CA TRP A 53 5.04 -16.15 -5.17
C TRP A 53 6.34 -16.90 -4.85
N GLU A 54 6.36 -18.23 -5.04
CA GLU A 54 7.54 -19.04 -4.71
C GLU A 54 8.75 -18.71 -5.58
N VAL A 55 8.54 -18.32 -6.85
CA VAL A 55 9.64 -17.89 -7.72
C VAL A 55 10.10 -16.49 -7.34
N ALA A 56 9.19 -15.56 -7.05
CA ALA A 56 9.55 -14.23 -6.57
C ALA A 56 10.35 -14.27 -5.27
N LEU A 57 10.03 -15.18 -4.35
CA LEU A 57 10.81 -15.40 -3.14
C LEU A 57 12.25 -15.84 -3.43
N ARG A 58 12.48 -16.69 -4.44
CA ARG A 58 13.83 -17.10 -4.84
C ARG A 58 14.61 -15.96 -5.48
N ASP A 59 13.95 -15.10 -6.24
CA ASP A 59 14.58 -13.92 -6.85
C ASP A 59 14.94 -12.86 -5.79
N LEU A 60 14.26 -12.85 -4.64
CA LEU A 60 14.60 -12.03 -3.47
C LEU A 60 15.60 -12.71 -2.52
N ASP A 61 15.80 -14.02 -2.63
CA ASP A 61 16.68 -14.79 -1.75
C ASP A 61 18.13 -14.53 -2.12
N ASP A 62 18.86 -13.95 -1.18
CA ASP A 62 20.32 -14.04 -1.18
C ASP A 62 20.70 -15.48 -0.77
N PRO A 63 21.81 -16.07 -1.24
CA PRO A 63 22.32 -17.38 -0.82
C PRO A 63 22.38 -17.68 0.69
N SER A 64 22.10 -16.70 1.55
CA SER A 64 21.99 -16.81 3.01
C SER A 64 20.74 -17.54 3.52
N GLY A 65 19.68 -17.74 2.72
CA GLY A 65 18.45 -18.44 3.15
C GLY A 65 17.54 -17.63 4.09
N ARG A 66 17.85 -16.34 4.25
CA ARG A 66 17.20 -15.40 5.16
C ARG A 66 15.71 -15.20 4.86
N VAL A 67 15.27 -15.40 3.61
CA VAL A 67 13.85 -15.26 3.24
C VAL A 67 12.96 -16.23 4.01
N ARG A 68 13.38 -17.50 4.13
CA ARG A 68 12.59 -18.52 4.84
C ARG A 68 12.52 -18.19 6.33
N GLU A 69 13.66 -17.86 6.93
CA GLU A 69 13.75 -17.52 8.35
C GLU A 69 12.80 -16.38 8.70
N VAL A 70 12.80 -15.31 7.90
CA VAL A 70 11.91 -14.15 8.08
C VAL A 70 10.43 -14.53 7.95
N LEU A 71 10.06 -15.35 6.97
CA LEU A 71 8.67 -15.76 6.77
C LEU A 71 8.16 -16.75 7.84
N GLU A 72 9.06 -17.37 8.60
CA GLU A 72 8.76 -18.26 9.72
C GLU A 72 8.85 -17.56 11.08
N GLU A 73 9.19 -16.26 11.13
CA GLU A 73 9.27 -15.49 12.37
C GLU A 73 7.94 -15.50 13.14
N PRO A 74 7.95 -15.77 14.46
CA PRO A 74 6.76 -15.69 15.30
C PRO A 74 6.07 -14.32 15.22
N ALA A 75 6.85 -13.25 15.08
CA ALA A 75 6.39 -11.88 14.94
C ALA A 75 5.43 -11.67 13.75
N LEU A 76 5.70 -12.33 12.62
CA LEU A 76 4.83 -12.33 11.45
C LEU A 76 3.52 -13.07 11.75
N GLY A 77 3.60 -14.26 12.34
CA GLY A 77 2.43 -15.04 12.73
C GLY A 77 1.49 -14.30 13.70
N GLU A 78 2.06 -13.58 14.65
CA GLU A 78 1.33 -12.75 15.62
C GLU A 78 0.56 -11.60 14.96
N ILE A 79 1.23 -10.82 14.09
CA ILE A 79 0.58 -9.68 13.44
C ILE A 79 -0.49 -10.12 12.44
N GLU A 80 -0.28 -11.25 11.75
CA GLU A 80 -1.32 -11.86 10.93
C GLU A 80 -2.54 -12.31 11.76
N GLY A 81 -2.30 -13.04 12.86
CA GLY A 81 -3.36 -13.52 13.73
C GLY A 81 -4.18 -12.38 14.33
N ARG A 82 -3.52 -11.28 14.74
CA ARG A 82 -4.17 -10.05 15.20
C ARG A 82 -5.00 -9.41 14.11
N THR A 83 -4.43 -9.25 12.91
CA THR A 83 -5.10 -8.63 11.77
C THR A 83 -6.33 -9.42 11.34
N ARG A 84 -6.24 -10.75 11.28
CA ARG A 84 -7.40 -11.62 10.97
C ARG A 84 -8.56 -11.42 11.95
N ARG A 85 -8.28 -11.36 13.25
CA ARG A 85 -9.30 -11.11 14.29
C ARG A 85 -9.95 -9.74 14.10
N LEU A 86 -9.13 -8.69 13.97
CA LEU A 86 -9.62 -7.34 13.76
C LEU A 86 -10.50 -7.20 12.51
N LEU A 87 -10.07 -7.75 11.37
CA LEU A 87 -10.85 -7.68 10.14
C LEU A 87 -12.14 -8.51 10.22
N ALA A 88 -12.17 -9.59 11.01
CA ALA A 88 -13.38 -10.33 11.29
C ALA A 88 -14.37 -9.51 12.14
N ASP A 89 -13.88 -8.76 13.14
CA ASP A 89 -14.70 -7.88 13.97
C ASP A 89 -15.27 -6.72 13.15
N ILE A 90 -14.43 -6.03 12.35
CA ILE A 90 -14.86 -4.95 11.46
C ILE A 90 -15.92 -5.45 10.47
N ARG A 91 -15.76 -6.67 9.94
CA ARG A 91 -16.73 -7.29 9.03
C ARG A 91 -18.11 -7.47 9.66
N ALA A 92 -18.16 -7.77 10.95
CA ALA A 92 -19.43 -7.93 11.67
C ALA A 92 -20.16 -6.59 11.84
N GLU A 93 -19.42 -5.48 11.90
CA GLU A 93 -19.97 -4.13 12.13
C GLU A 93 -20.25 -3.32 10.85
N ASP A 94 -19.50 -3.54 9.76
CA ASP A 94 -19.59 -2.76 8.52
C ASP A 94 -19.36 -3.64 7.28
N ALA A 95 -20.43 -4.14 6.66
CA ALA A 95 -20.33 -5.04 5.50
C ALA A 95 -19.79 -4.38 4.22
N PHE A 96 -19.70 -3.04 4.15
CA PHE A 96 -19.22 -2.31 2.96
C PHE A 96 -17.68 -2.16 2.91
N SER A 97 -16.99 -2.55 3.98
CA SER A 97 -15.58 -2.30 4.27
C SER A 97 -14.57 -3.21 3.56
N GLN A 98 -14.98 -4.36 3.00
CA GLN A 98 -14.08 -5.48 2.68
C GLN A 98 -12.99 -5.24 1.61
N ARG A 99 -12.99 -4.10 0.90
CA ARG A 99 -12.11 -3.87 -0.27
C ARG A 99 -10.90 -2.97 0.02
N TRP A 100 -10.68 -2.63 1.28
CA TRP A 100 -9.65 -1.67 1.68
C TRP A 100 -8.58 -2.28 2.60
N ALA A 101 -8.55 -3.60 2.71
CA ALA A 101 -7.50 -4.31 3.43
C ALA A 101 -6.56 -4.94 2.41
N ALA A 102 -5.25 -4.81 2.65
CA ALA A 102 -4.24 -5.42 1.80
C ALA A 102 -4.36 -6.96 1.83
N ASP A 103 -4.11 -7.58 0.68
CA ASP A 103 -4.08 -9.03 0.55
C ASP A 103 -2.95 -9.65 1.37
N SER A 104 -3.14 -10.89 1.83
CA SER A 104 -2.19 -11.57 2.73
C SER A 104 -0.79 -11.71 2.15
N LEU A 105 -0.67 -12.01 0.85
CA LEU A 105 0.63 -12.14 0.19
C LEU A 105 1.34 -10.79 0.05
N PHE A 106 0.62 -9.71 -0.25
CA PHE A 106 1.20 -8.37 -0.31
C PHE A 106 1.62 -7.88 1.08
N ALA A 107 0.80 -8.12 2.12
CA ALA A 107 1.16 -7.83 3.51
C ALA A 107 2.42 -8.60 3.95
N ARG A 108 2.53 -9.89 3.61
CA ARG A 108 3.74 -10.71 3.86
C ARG A 108 4.95 -10.17 3.12
N LEU A 109 4.79 -9.73 1.87
CA LEU A 109 5.86 -9.13 1.08
C LEU A 109 6.38 -7.85 1.72
N ASN A 110 5.49 -6.97 2.18
CA ASN A 110 5.85 -5.74 2.90
C ASN A 110 6.71 -6.05 4.13
N TYR A 111 6.28 -7.02 4.95
CA TYR A 111 7.06 -7.48 6.10
C TYR A 111 8.43 -8.03 5.69
N LEU A 112 8.45 -8.96 4.72
CA LEU A 112 9.66 -9.64 4.25
C LEU A 112 10.69 -8.64 3.73
N VAL A 113 10.31 -7.79 2.78
CA VAL A 113 11.23 -6.82 2.17
C VAL A 113 11.74 -5.82 3.21
N CYS A 114 10.88 -5.38 4.13
CA CYS A 114 11.31 -4.51 5.23
C CYS A 114 12.31 -5.21 6.17
N ARG A 115 12.13 -6.50 6.47
CA ARG A 115 13.08 -7.29 7.28
C ARG A 115 14.41 -7.58 6.59
N LEU A 116 14.40 -7.73 5.27
CA LEU A 116 15.62 -7.97 4.48
C LEU A 116 16.42 -6.68 4.27
N LEU A 117 15.75 -5.55 4.05
CA LEU A 117 16.41 -4.27 3.78
C LEU A 117 16.92 -3.56 5.04
N GLU A 118 16.36 -3.87 6.21
CA GLU A 118 16.58 -3.13 7.46
C GLU A 118 16.52 -1.59 7.26
N PRO A 119 15.43 -1.08 6.67
CA PRO A 119 15.36 0.29 6.17
C PRO A 119 15.40 1.32 7.29
N GLU A 120 15.98 2.49 7.00
CA GLU A 120 15.89 3.67 7.87
C GLU A 120 14.61 4.46 7.56
N VAL A 121 14.25 4.58 6.27
CA VAL A 121 13.07 5.32 5.81
C VAL A 121 12.21 4.43 4.92
N VAL A 122 10.98 4.17 5.37
CA VAL A 122 9.92 3.53 4.59
C VAL A 122 8.84 4.55 4.27
N LEU A 123 8.36 4.56 3.03
CA LEU A 123 7.27 5.42 2.59
C LEU A 123 6.15 4.56 1.99
N GLU A 124 4.92 4.82 2.39
CA GLU A 124 3.73 4.15 1.90
C GLU A 124 2.69 5.17 1.42
N THR A 125 1.96 4.85 0.36
CA THR A 125 0.74 5.56 -0.03
C THR A 125 -0.46 4.65 0.06
N GLY A 126 -1.54 5.14 0.69
CA GLY A 126 -2.75 4.36 0.95
C GLY A 126 -2.63 3.55 2.24
N VAL A 127 -3.44 3.93 3.24
CA VAL A 127 -3.41 3.29 4.57
C VAL A 127 -4.71 2.56 4.81
N ALA A 128 -5.85 3.22 4.59
CA ALA A 128 -7.16 2.66 4.90
C ALA A 128 -7.23 2.08 6.33
N TYR A 129 -7.41 0.76 6.51
CA TYR A 129 -7.38 0.14 7.84
C TYR A 129 -5.97 0.04 8.43
N GLY A 130 -4.90 0.17 7.63
CA GLY A 130 -3.50 0.14 8.05
C GLY A 130 -2.91 -1.27 8.09
N VAL A 131 -3.38 -2.20 7.26
CA VAL A 131 -2.88 -3.59 7.24
C VAL A 131 -1.42 -3.61 6.80
N SER A 132 -1.11 -3.03 5.64
CA SER A 132 0.26 -2.88 5.15
C SER A 132 1.13 -2.11 6.14
N SER A 133 0.64 -0.98 6.68
CA SER A 133 1.33 -0.19 7.70
C SER A 133 1.68 -1.03 8.96
N ALA A 134 0.76 -1.87 9.43
CA ALA A 134 0.98 -2.71 10.60
C ALA A 134 2.08 -3.76 10.38
N PHE A 135 2.16 -4.33 9.17
CA PHE A 135 3.20 -5.31 8.82
C PHE A 135 4.56 -4.63 8.65
N LEU A 136 4.61 -3.46 8.00
CA LEU A 136 5.84 -2.66 7.89
C LEU A 136 6.36 -2.25 9.27
N LEU A 137 5.50 -1.73 10.15
CA LEU A 137 5.91 -1.34 11.50
C LEU A 137 6.33 -2.54 12.37
N ARG A 138 5.69 -3.70 12.22
CA ARG A 138 6.14 -4.92 12.92
C ARG A 138 7.53 -5.31 12.46
N ALA A 139 7.81 -5.26 11.15
CA ALA A 139 9.13 -5.53 10.61
C ALA A 139 10.19 -4.51 11.08
N LEU A 140 9.87 -3.21 11.12
CA LEU A 140 10.75 -2.17 11.66
C LEU A 140 11.06 -2.39 13.15
N GLN A 141 10.05 -2.80 13.94
CA GLN A 141 10.25 -3.15 15.34
C GLN A 141 11.22 -4.33 15.50
N GLU A 142 11.08 -5.40 14.70
CA GLU A 142 12.01 -6.53 14.70
C GLU A 142 13.41 -6.16 14.21
N ASN A 143 13.52 -5.19 13.28
CA ASN A 143 14.80 -4.60 12.90
C ASN A 143 15.43 -3.74 14.02
N GLY A 144 14.62 -3.30 15.00
CA GLY A 144 15.02 -2.35 16.03
C GLY A 144 15.32 -0.94 15.51
N ARG A 145 14.92 -0.60 14.28
CA ARG A 145 15.24 0.68 13.62
C ARG A 145 14.26 1.06 12.52
N GLY A 146 14.37 2.33 12.10
CA GLY A 146 13.68 2.90 10.95
C GLY A 146 12.32 3.53 11.28
N THR A 147 11.81 4.31 10.34
CA THR A 147 10.53 5.04 10.47
C THR A 147 9.65 4.79 9.25
N LEU A 148 8.36 4.54 9.49
CA LEU A 148 7.35 4.49 8.44
C LEU A 148 6.67 5.84 8.29
N HIS A 149 6.74 6.42 7.10
CA HIS A 149 5.91 7.53 6.67
C HIS A 149 4.77 7.01 5.80
N SER A 150 3.53 7.11 6.26
CA SER A 150 2.36 6.75 5.43
C SER A 150 1.62 8.00 4.98
N VAL A 151 1.24 8.07 3.72
CA VAL A 151 0.45 9.17 3.14
C VAL A 151 -0.91 8.65 2.73
N ASP A 152 -1.98 9.22 3.28
CA ASP A 152 -3.33 8.78 2.93
C ASP A 152 -4.38 9.88 3.08
N LEU A 153 -5.48 9.69 2.37
CA LEU A 153 -6.73 10.38 2.62
C LEU A 153 -7.62 9.46 3.46
N PRO A 154 -8.16 9.94 4.60
CA PRO A 154 -9.06 9.11 5.38
C PRO A 154 -10.26 8.65 4.54
N PRO A 155 -10.89 7.51 4.87
CA PRO A 155 -12.13 7.11 4.22
C PRO A 155 -13.18 8.23 4.26
N LEU A 156 -13.85 8.52 3.14
CA LEU A 156 -14.91 9.55 3.09
C LEU A 156 -16.18 9.03 3.76
N ARG A 157 -16.21 9.05 5.09
CA ARG A 157 -17.35 8.63 5.91
C ARG A 157 -17.34 9.33 7.25
N ARG A 158 -18.46 9.23 7.97
CA ARG A 158 -18.53 9.62 9.39
C ARG A 158 -17.67 8.67 10.21
N GLU A 159 -17.09 9.19 11.29
CA GLU A 159 -16.29 8.41 12.25
C GLU A 159 -15.16 7.63 11.57
N TYR A 160 -14.55 8.22 10.52
CA TYR A 160 -13.45 7.56 9.80
C TYR A 160 -12.26 7.31 10.74
N GLU A 161 -12.10 8.13 11.78
CA GLU A 161 -11.05 8.04 12.81
C GLU A 161 -11.08 6.70 13.55
N ARG A 162 -12.26 6.08 13.70
CA ARG A 162 -12.40 4.76 14.35
C ARG A 162 -11.71 3.64 13.58
N TYR A 163 -11.46 3.87 12.28
CA TYR A 163 -11.03 2.83 11.37
C TYR A 163 -9.74 3.15 10.63
N TRP A 164 -9.41 4.42 10.47
CA TRP A 164 -8.23 4.85 9.75
C TRP A 164 -6.97 4.43 10.52
N GLY A 165 -6.20 3.49 9.97
CA GLY A 165 -5.03 2.94 10.64
C GLY A 165 -5.32 2.03 11.84
N VAL A 166 -6.55 1.56 12.01
CA VAL A 166 -6.97 0.75 13.17
C VAL A 166 -6.22 -0.60 13.31
N ALA A 167 -5.66 -1.11 12.22
CA ALA A 167 -4.84 -2.32 12.22
C ALA A 167 -3.45 -2.11 12.82
N VAL A 168 -2.98 -0.86 12.94
CA VAL A 168 -1.71 -0.55 13.58
C VAL A 168 -1.88 -0.62 15.11
N PRO A 169 -1.25 -1.60 15.80
CA PRO A 169 -1.24 -1.69 17.25
C PRO A 169 -0.67 -0.44 17.91
N GLU A 170 -1.17 -0.08 19.08
CA GLU A 170 -0.69 1.09 19.83
C GLU A 170 0.83 1.06 20.07
N GLY A 171 1.38 -0.09 20.48
CA GLY A 171 2.82 -0.26 20.72
C GLY A 171 3.71 -0.22 19.46
N LEU A 172 3.14 -0.08 18.26
CA LEU A 172 3.89 0.12 17.02
C LEU A 172 3.85 1.57 16.51
N ARG A 173 3.06 2.45 17.14
CA ARG A 173 2.82 3.81 16.63
C ARG A 173 4.00 4.76 16.78
N ASP A 174 4.93 4.47 17.69
CA ASP A 174 6.10 5.32 17.92
C ASP A 174 6.99 5.47 16.68
N GLY A 175 7.06 4.41 15.84
CA GLY A 175 7.79 4.43 14.57
C GLY A 175 6.98 4.91 13.37
N TRP A 176 5.78 5.47 13.59
CA TRP A 176 4.81 5.76 12.52
C TRP A 176 4.48 7.25 12.39
N CYS A 177 4.69 7.79 11.19
CA CYS A 177 4.32 9.14 10.80
C CYS A 177 3.20 9.10 9.74
N LEU A 178 1.96 9.38 10.16
CA LEU A 178 0.80 9.45 9.25
C LEU A 178 0.56 10.88 8.72
N HIS A 179 0.65 11.05 7.41
CA HIS A 179 0.48 12.33 6.72
C HIS A 179 -0.88 12.36 6.00
N ARG A 180 -1.79 13.23 6.46
CA ARG A 180 -3.11 13.41 5.86
C ARG A 180 -3.04 14.22 4.56
N GLY A 181 -3.33 13.59 3.42
CA GLY A 181 -3.42 14.28 2.13
C GLY A 181 -3.27 13.34 0.94
N SER A 182 -3.49 13.84 -0.28
CA SER A 182 -3.12 13.08 -1.48
C SER A 182 -1.60 12.92 -1.57
N SER A 183 -1.15 11.78 -2.10
CA SER A 183 0.26 11.53 -2.43
C SER A 183 0.84 12.63 -3.32
N ALA A 184 0.08 13.07 -4.33
CA ALA A 184 0.45 14.16 -5.22
C ALA A 184 0.81 15.47 -4.50
N ARG A 185 0.14 15.76 -3.39
CA ARG A 185 0.34 16.98 -2.60
C ARG A 185 1.44 16.81 -1.55
N ILE A 186 1.53 15.64 -0.94
CA ILE A 186 2.40 15.40 0.22
C ILE A 186 3.79 14.93 -0.20
N LEU A 187 3.89 14.01 -1.16
CA LEU A 187 5.15 13.36 -1.52
C LEU A 187 6.27 14.34 -1.90
N PRO A 188 6.05 15.38 -2.72
CA PRO A 188 7.14 16.27 -3.13
C PRO A 188 7.83 16.94 -1.94
N ASP A 189 7.06 17.39 -0.95
CA ASP A 189 7.57 18.09 0.23
C ASP A 189 8.15 17.12 1.25
N LEU A 190 7.52 15.96 1.40
CA LEU A 190 7.97 14.91 2.31
C LEU A 190 9.33 14.37 1.87
N LEU A 191 9.50 14.03 0.59
CA LEU A 191 10.74 13.48 0.05
C LEU A 191 11.94 14.43 0.12
N ARG A 192 11.70 15.76 0.16
CA ARG A 192 12.77 16.75 0.40
C ARG A 192 13.21 16.82 1.87
N LYS A 193 12.36 16.38 2.78
CA LYS A 193 12.59 16.43 4.23
C LYS A 193 13.08 15.09 4.79
N THR A 194 12.73 13.99 4.14
CA THR A 194 13.23 12.66 4.48
C THR A 194 14.59 12.42 3.86
N GLY A 195 15.37 11.49 4.44
CA GLY A 195 16.59 10.98 3.83
C GLY A 195 16.32 10.17 2.55
N PRO A 196 17.37 9.57 1.95
CA PRO A 196 17.21 8.60 0.88
C PRO A 196 16.22 7.50 1.28
N LEU A 197 15.31 7.18 0.37
CA LEU A 197 14.27 6.18 0.63
C LEU A 197 14.81 4.77 0.43
N ASP A 198 14.56 3.88 1.39
CA ASP A 198 14.94 2.48 1.29
C ASP A 198 13.83 1.63 0.66
N LEU A 199 12.58 1.89 1.05
CA LEU A 199 11.41 1.12 0.64
C LEU A 199 10.22 2.05 0.34
N PHE A 200 9.64 1.91 -0.84
CA PHE A 200 8.37 2.52 -1.21
C PHE A 200 7.27 1.46 -1.39
N VAL A 201 6.08 1.72 -0.86
CA VAL A 201 4.90 0.86 -1.02
C VAL A 201 3.75 1.69 -1.59
N HIS A 202 3.20 1.26 -2.73
CA HIS A 202 2.00 1.84 -3.33
C HIS A 202 0.80 0.93 -3.09
N ASP A 203 -0.22 1.45 -2.41
CA ASP A 203 -1.52 0.82 -2.16
C ASP A 203 -2.65 1.87 -2.10
N SER A 204 -2.55 2.92 -2.93
CA SER A 204 -3.46 4.07 -2.91
C SER A 204 -4.46 4.07 -4.07
N LEU A 205 -4.47 5.12 -4.90
CA LEU A 205 -5.35 5.21 -6.05
C LEU A 205 -4.68 4.55 -7.27
N HIS A 206 -5.20 3.39 -7.68
CA HIS A 206 -4.68 2.62 -8.82
C HIS A 206 -5.13 3.16 -10.20
N THR A 207 -5.29 4.47 -10.35
CA THR A 207 -5.37 5.07 -11.69
C THR A 207 -3.98 5.18 -12.27
N ARG A 208 -3.85 5.02 -13.60
CA ARG A 208 -2.55 5.12 -14.27
C ARG A 208 -1.85 6.43 -13.95
N ARG A 209 -2.61 7.52 -13.93
CA ARG A 209 -2.07 8.86 -13.66
C ARG A 209 -1.49 8.97 -12.25
N ASN A 210 -2.18 8.42 -11.24
CA ASN A 210 -1.71 8.49 -9.87
C ASN A 210 -0.48 7.59 -9.65
N MET A 211 -0.56 6.32 -10.03
CA MET A 211 0.57 5.38 -9.94
C MET A 211 1.81 5.92 -10.65
N ARG A 212 1.67 6.37 -11.90
CA ARG A 212 2.78 6.94 -12.66
C ARG A 212 3.39 8.16 -11.95
N ARG A 213 2.55 9.07 -11.45
CA ARG A 213 3.03 10.26 -10.71
C ARG A 213 3.82 9.86 -9.47
N GLU A 214 3.31 8.94 -8.67
CA GLU A 214 4.00 8.48 -7.46
C GLU A 214 5.34 7.84 -7.80
N PHE A 215 5.36 6.93 -8.77
CA PHE A 215 6.57 6.24 -9.21
C PHE A 215 7.61 7.23 -9.77
N GLU A 216 7.20 8.19 -10.59
CA GLU A 216 8.09 9.25 -11.12
C GLU A 216 8.64 10.16 -10.02
N THR A 217 7.84 10.44 -8.99
CA THR A 217 8.23 11.31 -7.86
C THR A 217 9.20 10.59 -6.92
N VAL A 218 8.93 9.31 -6.63
CA VAL A 218 9.68 8.54 -5.63
C VAL A 218 10.96 7.94 -6.20
N TRP A 219 10.97 7.46 -7.45
CA TRP A 219 12.12 6.76 -8.02
C TRP A 219 13.47 7.50 -7.89
N PRO A 220 13.56 8.83 -8.14
CA PRO A 220 14.81 9.57 -7.94
C PRO A 220 15.33 9.55 -6.51
N HIS A 221 14.45 9.44 -5.52
CA HIS A 221 14.76 9.49 -4.09
C HIS A 221 15.06 8.10 -3.48
N LEU A 222 14.69 7.01 -4.15
CA LEU A 222 15.14 5.67 -3.77
C LEU A 222 16.66 5.57 -3.86
N ARG A 223 17.31 5.02 -2.83
CA ARG A 223 18.75 4.73 -2.92
C ARG A 223 19.02 3.57 -3.89
N PRO A 224 20.26 3.39 -4.39
CA PRO A 224 20.65 2.15 -5.04
C PRO A 224 20.39 0.94 -4.12
N GLY A 225 19.77 -0.10 -4.66
CA GLY A 225 19.27 -1.27 -3.93
C GLY A 225 17.96 -1.04 -3.17
N GLY A 226 17.38 0.17 -3.23
CA GLY A 226 16.06 0.47 -2.67
C GLY A 226 14.95 -0.21 -3.47
N VAL A 227 13.85 -0.55 -2.79
CA VAL A 227 12.77 -1.35 -3.38
C VAL A 227 11.47 -0.55 -3.47
N LEU A 228 10.77 -0.74 -4.59
CA LEU A 228 9.42 -0.27 -4.82
C LEU A 228 8.49 -1.47 -4.93
N LEU A 229 7.48 -1.50 -4.07
CA LEU A 229 6.38 -2.45 -4.07
C LEU A 229 5.11 -1.73 -4.51
N ALA A 230 4.29 -2.38 -5.33
CA ALA A 230 3.03 -1.80 -5.77
C ALA A 230 1.94 -2.87 -5.84
N ASP A 231 0.81 -2.60 -5.22
CA ASP A 231 -0.36 -3.48 -5.33
C ASP A 231 -1.16 -3.20 -6.61
N ASP A 232 -1.97 -4.16 -7.02
CA ASP A 232 -3.01 -3.99 -8.06
C ASP A 232 -2.42 -3.55 -9.43
N VAL A 233 -1.19 -3.98 -9.73
CA VAL A 233 -0.42 -3.49 -10.90
C VAL A 233 -1.04 -3.88 -12.24
N GLU A 234 -1.83 -4.95 -12.31
CA GLU A 234 -2.55 -5.39 -13.51
C GLU A 234 -3.62 -4.40 -13.97
N ARG A 235 -4.01 -3.44 -13.12
CA ARG A 235 -5.11 -2.53 -13.41
C ARG A 235 -4.78 -1.48 -14.46
N ASN A 236 -3.50 -1.15 -14.64
CA ASN A 236 -3.05 -0.17 -15.63
C ASN A 236 -1.54 -0.30 -15.91
N PRO A 237 -1.02 0.24 -17.02
CA PRO A 237 0.38 0.01 -17.41
C PRO A 237 1.43 0.84 -16.64
N ALA A 238 1.08 1.63 -15.62
CA ALA A 238 2.05 2.51 -14.95
C ALA A 238 3.24 1.76 -14.34
N PHE A 239 3.04 0.54 -13.82
CA PHE A 239 4.14 -0.28 -13.32
C PHE A 239 5.05 -0.81 -14.44
N ALA A 240 4.54 -0.96 -15.67
CA ALA A 240 5.35 -1.33 -16.83
C ALA A 240 6.30 -0.19 -17.22
N ASP A 241 5.85 1.06 -17.10
CA ASP A 241 6.63 2.26 -17.44
C ASP A 241 7.92 2.36 -16.58
N LEU A 242 7.95 1.74 -15.38
CA LEU A 242 9.15 1.67 -14.54
C LEU A 242 10.32 0.92 -15.21
N ARG A 243 10.08 0.00 -16.15
CA ARG A 243 11.17 -0.70 -16.88
C ARG A 243 12.08 0.26 -17.62
N GLN A 244 11.57 1.42 -18.03
CA GLN A 244 12.36 2.47 -18.70
C GLN A 244 13.41 3.10 -17.77
N LYS A 245 13.30 2.87 -16.46
CA LYS A 245 14.27 3.33 -15.45
C LYS A 245 15.35 2.29 -15.15
N SER A 246 15.41 1.20 -15.92
CA SER A 246 16.42 0.13 -15.82
C SER A 246 16.59 -0.44 -14.40
N PRO A 247 15.51 -0.90 -13.75
CA PRO A 247 15.61 -1.52 -12.43
C PRO A 247 16.49 -2.78 -12.46
N ALA A 248 17.26 -3.01 -11.40
CA ALA A 248 18.07 -4.22 -11.22
C ALA A 248 17.20 -5.49 -11.13
N LEU A 249 16.02 -5.37 -10.51
CA LEU A 249 14.99 -6.42 -10.49
C LEU A 249 13.65 -5.80 -10.88
N TRP A 250 12.88 -6.49 -11.71
CA TRP A 250 11.50 -6.12 -12.01
C TRP A 250 10.68 -7.39 -12.18
N ARG A 251 9.64 -7.55 -11.36
CA ARG A 251 8.73 -8.71 -11.36
C ARG A 251 7.30 -8.26 -11.16
N VAL A 252 6.38 -8.93 -11.85
CA VAL A 252 4.96 -8.92 -11.51
C VAL A 252 4.62 -10.32 -11.01
N VAL A 253 4.17 -10.40 -9.77
CA VAL A 253 3.73 -11.64 -9.14
C VAL A 253 2.24 -11.76 -9.34
N ARG A 254 1.78 -12.91 -9.81
CA ARG A 254 0.36 -13.28 -9.84
C ARG A 254 0.20 -14.64 -9.19
N ASP A 255 -0.49 -14.67 -8.07
CA ASP A 255 -0.70 -15.90 -7.30
C ASP A 255 -2.08 -15.92 -6.66
N ARG A 256 -2.34 -16.89 -5.79
CA ARG A 256 -3.57 -17.04 -5.04
C ARG A 256 -3.29 -17.22 -3.57
N GLU A 257 -4.01 -16.46 -2.74
CA GLU A 257 -3.89 -16.59 -1.30
C GLU A 257 -4.30 -18.00 -0.84
N ARG A 258 -3.51 -18.58 0.07
CA ARG A 258 -3.83 -19.86 0.72
C ARG A 258 -4.53 -19.67 2.06
N ALA A 259 -4.13 -18.63 2.81
CA ALA A 259 -4.63 -18.31 4.14
C ALA A 259 -4.89 -16.79 4.27
N PRO A 260 -5.94 -16.27 3.61
CA PRO A 260 -6.18 -14.85 3.49
C PRO A 260 -6.39 -14.17 4.85
N LEU A 261 -6.08 -12.87 4.91
CA LEU A 261 -6.31 -12.06 6.12
C LEU A 261 -7.80 -11.78 6.35
N HIS A 262 -8.59 -11.77 5.28
CA HIS A 262 -10.05 -11.61 5.31
C HIS A 262 -10.70 -12.25 4.07
N GLY A 263 -12.01 -12.45 4.12
CA GLY A 263 -12.76 -12.92 2.95
C GLY A 263 -12.43 -14.35 2.52
N LYS A 264 -12.55 -14.63 1.22
CA LYS A 264 -12.25 -15.92 0.60
C LYS A 264 -10.98 -15.77 -0.24
N ALA A 265 -10.20 -16.84 -0.35
CA ALA A 265 -9.00 -16.89 -1.18
C ALA A 265 -9.24 -16.37 -2.61
N ALA A 266 -8.57 -15.27 -2.95
CA ALA A 266 -8.63 -14.60 -4.24
C ALA A 266 -7.26 -14.63 -4.94
N PRO A 267 -7.23 -14.44 -6.27
CA PRO A 267 -5.99 -14.09 -6.97
C PRO A 267 -5.49 -12.73 -6.47
N VAL A 268 -4.17 -12.59 -6.37
CA VAL A 268 -3.48 -11.36 -6.01
C VAL A 268 -2.46 -11.04 -7.08
N VAL A 269 -2.26 -9.75 -7.36
CA VAL A 269 -1.25 -9.31 -8.32
C VAL A 269 -0.54 -8.06 -7.81
N PHE A 270 0.79 -8.14 -7.69
CA PHE A 270 1.60 -7.02 -7.23
C PHE A 270 2.94 -6.98 -7.96
N GLY A 271 3.54 -5.80 -7.96
CA GLY A 271 4.83 -5.52 -8.59
C GLY A 271 5.96 -5.37 -7.57
N ILE A 272 7.15 -5.84 -7.93
CA ILE A 272 8.40 -5.65 -7.22
C ILE A 272 9.40 -5.01 -8.18
N ALA A 273 10.00 -3.88 -7.80
CA ALA A 273 11.08 -3.26 -8.54
C ALA A 273 12.21 -2.83 -7.60
N THR A 274 13.44 -3.29 -7.88
CA THR A 274 14.65 -2.84 -7.17
C THR A 274 15.40 -1.85 -8.05
N LYS A 275 15.74 -0.68 -7.50
CA LYS A 275 16.54 0.34 -8.18
C LYS A 275 18.01 -0.03 -8.19
#